data_AF-A0A1R3G8S5-F1
#
_entry.id   AF-A0A1R3G8S5-F1
#
_cell.length_a   1.000
_cell.length_b   1.000
_cell.length_c   1.000
_cell.angle_alpha   90.00
_cell.angle_beta   90.00
_cell.angle_gamma   90.00
#
_symmetry.space_group_name_H-M   'P 1'
#
loop_
_entity.id
_entity.type
_entity.pdbx_description
1 polymer ?
#
loop_
_entity_poly.entity_id
_entity_poly.type
_entity_poly.pdbx_seq_one_letter_code
_entity_poly.pdbx_strand_id
1 'polypeptide(L)'
;MKMKAPPDPFGDSNLNQTLFVWRKKIERDVSQGVPLDAFSVKAEKKRQRERMAEIEKLKKRREEREIEKAKREESMALSEIIRLRQEEDDDDVELKAKKDSAMEEGDTDGVLEVNLESQQQDKNRLIKPKYLNRVHTGYEWNKYNRTHYDHENPPPKFVQGYKFNIFYPDLVDKGKAPKCSVVEEDGETCIIRFEAGAPYEDIAFRIVNKEWETSQKKGYKCTFEGGILRLYFNLKPFPYRR
;
A
#
# COMPACT_ATOMS: atom_id res chain seq x y z
N MET A 1 -3.15 -10.08 31.35
CA MET A 1 -3.77 -8.80 31.74
C MET A 1 -5.23 -8.83 31.32
N LYS A 2 -6.19 -8.73 32.26
CA LYS A 2 -7.62 -8.69 31.91
C LYS A 2 -7.97 -7.28 31.46
N MET A 3 -8.44 -7.12 30.21
CA MET A 3 -8.90 -5.83 29.71
C MET A 3 -10.12 -5.39 30.52
N LYS A 4 -10.00 -4.24 31.20
CA LYS A 4 -11.08 -3.61 31.96
C LYS A 4 -12.04 -3.00 30.94
N ALA A 5 -13.31 -3.42 30.94
CA ALA A 5 -14.32 -2.85 30.07
C ALA A 5 -14.40 -1.33 30.27
N PRO A 6 -14.64 -0.53 29.21
CA PRO A 6 -14.77 0.92 29.34
C PRO A 6 -15.91 1.26 30.32
N PRO A 7 -15.77 2.35 31.10
CA PRO A 7 -16.80 2.78 32.03
C PRO A 7 -18.08 3.11 31.25
N ASP A 8 -19.20 2.63 31.77
CA ASP A 8 -20.53 2.88 31.22
C ASP A 8 -20.77 4.39 31.09
N PRO A 9 -21.06 4.91 29.87
CA PRO A 9 -21.28 6.33 29.64
C PRO A 9 -22.49 6.91 30.38
N PHE A 10 -23.34 6.07 30.99
CA PHE A 10 -24.52 6.50 31.75
C PHE A 10 -24.41 6.26 33.26
N GLY A 11 -23.33 5.66 33.75
CA GLY A 11 -23.12 5.48 35.19
C GLY A 11 -24.19 4.61 35.88
N ASP A 12 -24.85 3.71 35.16
CA ASP A 12 -25.91 2.88 35.72
C ASP A 12 -25.30 1.77 36.60
N SER A 13 -25.44 1.91 37.92
CA SER A 13 -24.95 0.94 38.92
C SER A 13 -25.74 -0.38 38.94
N ASN A 14 -26.79 -0.49 38.11
CA ASN A 14 -27.77 -1.57 38.10
C ASN A 14 -27.73 -2.47 36.85
N LEU A 15 -26.76 -2.35 35.93
CA LEU A 15 -26.66 -3.26 34.77
C LEU A 15 -26.57 -4.75 35.16
N ASN A 16 -26.10 -5.03 36.36
CA ASN A 16 -25.90 -6.35 36.93
C ASN A 16 -26.96 -6.72 37.99
N GLN A 17 -27.91 -5.82 38.27
CA GLN A 17 -29.02 -6.07 39.20
C GLN A 17 -30.32 -6.28 38.43
N THR A 18 -30.72 -7.55 38.35
CA THR A 18 -32.01 -8.05 37.85
C THR A 18 -32.30 -7.72 36.38
N LEU A 19 -32.10 -8.73 35.52
CA LEU A 19 -32.67 -8.79 34.16
C LEU A 19 -34.09 -8.23 34.16
N PHE A 20 -34.34 -7.21 33.34
CA PHE A 20 -35.67 -6.62 33.17
C PHE A 20 -36.72 -7.71 32.90
N VAL A 21 -37.64 -7.91 33.84
CA VAL A 21 -38.72 -8.91 33.74
C VAL A 21 -40.01 -8.21 33.36
N TRP A 22 -40.54 -8.51 32.18
CA TRP A 22 -41.82 -7.95 31.74
C TRP A 22 -43.00 -8.72 32.35
N ARG A 23 -43.28 -8.48 33.64
CA ARG A 23 -44.28 -9.22 34.44
C ARG A 23 -45.66 -9.32 33.77
N LYS A 24 -46.20 -8.21 33.25
CA LYS A 24 -47.48 -8.17 32.51
C LYS A 24 -47.48 -9.05 31.26
N LYS A 25 -46.33 -9.24 30.60
CA LYS A 25 -46.21 -10.13 29.45
C LYS A 25 -46.20 -11.59 29.88
N ILE A 26 -45.48 -11.92 30.96
CA ILE A 26 -45.46 -13.28 31.52
C ILE A 26 -46.86 -13.69 31.99
N GLU A 27 -47.59 -12.83 32.72
CA GLU A 27 -48.97 -13.12 33.13
C GLU A 27 -49.91 -13.37 31.94
N ARG A 28 -49.78 -12.57 30.88
CA ARG A 28 -50.56 -12.74 29.65
C ARG A 28 -50.22 -14.06 28.96
N ASP A 29 -48.93 -14.36 28.79
CA ASP A 29 -48.46 -15.54 28.08
C ASP A 29 -48.80 -16.83 28.86
N VAL A 30 -48.74 -16.79 30.21
CA VAL A 30 -49.20 -17.89 31.08
C VAL A 30 -50.71 -18.08 30.97
N SER A 31 -51.50 -17.00 30.93
CA SER A 31 -52.96 -17.07 30.71
C SER A 31 -53.32 -17.58 29.31
N GLN A 32 -52.42 -17.48 28.33
CA GLN A 32 -52.58 -18.05 26.98
C GLN A 32 -52.08 -19.50 26.87
N GLY A 33 -51.72 -20.14 28.00
CA GLY A 33 -51.36 -21.56 28.06
C GLY A 33 -49.87 -21.85 27.90
N VAL A 34 -48.99 -20.84 27.95
CA VAL A 34 -47.54 -21.07 27.96
C VAL A 34 -47.12 -21.56 29.35
N PRO A 35 -46.47 -22.73 29.49
CA PRO A 35 -46.09 -23.28 30.79
C PRO A 35 -45.08 -22.37 31.52
N LEU A 36 -45.28 -22.16 32.83
CA LEU A 36 -44.42 -21.34 33.70
C LEU A 36 -42.93 -21.73 33.61
N ASP A 37 -42.65 -23.01 33.36
CA ASP A 37 -41.30 -23.55 33.23
C ASP A 37 -40.53 -22.95 32.02
N ALA A 38 -41.26 -22.44 31.02
CA ALA A 38 -40.69 -21.71 29.88
C ALA A 38 -40.12 -20.34 30.25
N PHE A 39 -40.47 -19.78 31.42
CA PHE A 39 -39.93 -18.51 31.95
C PHE A 39 -38.85 -18.73 33.02
N SER A 40 -38.52 -19.98 33.33
CA SER A 40 -37.46 -20.34 34.27
C SER A 40 -36.11 -19.73 33.87
N VAL A 41 -35.30 -19.37 34.88
CA VAL A 41 -33.91 -18.90 34.70
C VAL A 41 -33.11 -19.88 33.83
N LYS A 42 -33.40 -21.19 33.92
CA LYS A 42 -32.76 -22.23 33.11
C LYS A 42 -33.17 -22.16 31.63
N ALA A 43 -34.45 -21.90 31.35
CA ALA A 43 -34.97 -21.74 30.00
C ALA A 43 -34.46 -20.44 29.35
N GLU A 44 -34.41 -19.34 30.12
CA GLU A 44 -33.89 -18.06 29.62
C GLU A 44 -32.38 -18.11 29.34
N LYS A 45 -31.60 -18.78 30.20
CA LYS A 45 -30.17 -19.03 29.99
C LYS A 45 -29.92 -19.87 28.73
N LYS A 46 -30.81 -20.82 28.40
CA LYS A 46 -30.74 -21.61 27.16
C LYS A 46 -30.98 -20.71 25.94
N ARG A 47 -32.01 -19.87 25.96
CA ARG A 47 -32.31 -18.89 24.88
C ARG A 47 -31.20 -17.86 24.68
N GLN A 48 -30.58 -17.39 25.76
CA GLN A 48 -29.42 -16.49 25.68
C GLN A 48 -28.21 -17.18 25.04
N ARG A 49 -27.92 -18.44 25.40
CA ARG A 49 -26.84 -19.21 24.79
C ARG A 49 -27.08 -19.43 23.29
N GLU A 50 -28.32 -19.75 22.90
CA GLU A 50 -28.70 -19.92 21.49
C GLU A 50 -28.54 -18.62 20.70
N ARG A 51 -29.04 -17.48 21.23
CA ARG A 51 -28.83 -16.15 20.63
C ARG A 51 -27.34 -15.81 20.48
N MET A 52 -26.53 -16.06 21.52
CA MET A 52 -25.10 -15.80 21.48
C MET A 52 -24.37 -16.69 20.47
N ALA A 53 -24.73 -17.97 20.38
CA ALA A 53 -24.17 -18.89 19.39
C ALA A 53 -24.55 -18.50 17.95
N GLU A 54 -25.75 -17.95 17.75
CA GLU A 54 -26.19 -17.42 16.46
C GLU A 54 -25.41 -16.15 16.08
N ILE A 55 -25.23 -15.22 17.03
CA ILE A 55 -24.38 -14.02 16.85
C ILE A 55 -22.94 -14.42 16.51
N GLU A 56 -22.39 -15.42 17.19
CA GLU A 56 -21.03 -15.93 16.94
C GLU A 56 -20.89 -16.53 15.53
N LYS A 57 -21.86 -17.35 15.09
CA LYS A 57 -21.92 -17.87 13.72
C LYS A 57 -21.98 -16.74 12.68
N LEU A 58 -22.78 -15.71 12.94
CA LEU A 58 -22.88 -14.55 12.05
C LEU A 58 -21.58 -13.74 11.99
N LYS A 59 -20.91 -13.56 13.13
CA LYS A 59 -19.58 -12.92 13.18
C LYS A 59 -18.55 -13.71 12.39
N LYS A 60 -18.46 -15.02 12.62
CA LYS A 60 -17.53 -15.90 11.90
C LYS A 60 -17.73 -15.84 10.39
N ARG A 61 -19.00 -15.87 9.92
CA ARG A 61 -19.32 -15.76 8.49
C ARG A 61 -19.03 -14.38 7.89
N ARG A 62 -19.01 -13.31 8.69
CA ARG A 62 -18.57 -11.97 8.24
C ARG A 62 -17.06 -11.92 8.13
N GLU A 63 -16.36 -12.39 9.15
CA GLU A 63 -14.91 -12.45 9.20
C GLU A 63 -14.34 -13.32 8.06
N GLU A 64 -14.92 -14.49 7.80
CA GLU A 64 -14.54 -15.35 6.67
C GLU A 64 -14.69 -14.63 5.31
N ARG A 65 -15.79 -13.88 5.10
CA ARG A 65 -16.00 -13.11 3.87
C ARG A 65 -15.02 -11.94 3.73
N GLU A 66 -14.70 -11.27 4.84
CA GLU A 66 -13.70 -10.20 4.83
C GLU A 66 -12.31 -10.76 4.52
N ILE A 67 -11.93 -11.89 5.11
CA ILE A 67 -10.66 -12.58 4.83
C ILE A 67 -10.59 -13.04 3.37
N GLU A 68 -11.65 -13.65 2.84
CA GLU A 68 -11.66 -14.13 1.45
C GLU A 68 -11.60 -12.98 0.45
N LYS A 69 -12.32 -11.89 0.72
CA LYS A 69 -12.25 -10.67 -0.09
C LYS A 69 -10.84 -10.07 -0.06
N ALA A 70 -10.24 -9.95 1.13
CA ALA A 70 -8.87 -9.45 1.29
C ALA A 70 -7.86 -10.32 0.53
N LYS A 71 -7.94 -11.65 0.63
CA LYS A 71 -7.07 -12.57 -0.13
C LYS A 71 -7.21 -12.41 -1.65
N ARG A 72 -8.43 -12.23 -2.14
CA ARG A 72 -8.69 -12.02 -3.57
C ARG A 72 -8.12 -10.69 -4.04
N GLU A 73 -8.26 -9.65 -3.25
CA GLU A 73 -7.72 -8.32 -3.53
C GLU A 73 -6.18 -8.32 -3.48
N GLU A 74 -5.57 -9.00 -2.51
CA GLU A 74 -4.11 -9.21 -2.46
C GLU A 74 -3.60 -9.98 -3.69
N SER A 75 -4.30 -11.04 -4.10
CA SER A 75 -3.96 -11.82 -5.31
C SER A 75 -4.04 -10.97 -6.58
N MET A 76 -5.06 -10.14 -6.72
CA MET A 76 -5.21 -9.19 -7.83
C MET A 76 -4.09 -8.14 -7.81
N ALA A 77 -3.78 -7.57 -6.64
CA ALA A 77 -2.72 -6.57 -6.50
C ALA A 77 -1.34 -7.16 -6.83
N LEU A 78 -1.05 -8.39 -6.38
CA LEU A 78 0.17 -9.10 -6.75
C LEU A 78 0.26 -9.37 -8.26
N SER A 79 -0.86 -9.76 -8.88
CA SER A 79 -0.91 -9.99 -10.33
C SER A 79 -0.61 -8.70 -11.11
N GLU A 80 -1.14 -7.55 -10.66
CA GLU A 80 -0.86 -6.26 -11.29
C GLU A 80 0.60 -5.83 -11.11
N ILE A 81 1.22 -6.13 -9.96
CA ILE A 81 2.66 -5.91 -9.74
C ILE A 81 3.49 -6.77 -10.70
N ILE A 82 3.15 -8.06 -10.85
CA ILE A 82 3.84 -8.97 -11.79
C ILE A 82 3.67 -8.47 -13.23
N ARG A 83 2.47 -8.03 -13.61
CA ARG A 83 2.17 -7.49 -14.93
C ARG A 83 2.99 -6.23 -15.22
N LEU A 84 3.05 -5.29 -14.29
CA LEU A 84 3.88 -4.08 -14.45
C LEU A 84 5.36 -4.40 -14.54
N ARG A 85 5.83 -5.39 -13.77
CA ARG A 85 7.21 -5.86 -13.89
C ARG A 85 7.51 -6.39 -15.29
N GLN A 86 6.60 -7.19 -15.86
CA GLN A 86 6.73 -7.70 -17.22
C GLN A 86 6.67 -6.58 -18.28
N GLU A 87 5.70 -5.67 -18.20
CA GLU A 87 5.60 -4.53 -19.13
C GLU A 87 6.87 -3.67 -19.10
N GLU A 88 7.45 -3.45 -17.91
CA GLU A 88 8.68 -2.67 -17.78
C GLU A 88 9.93 -3.40 -18.29
N ASP A 89 9.98 -4.73 -18.16
CA ASP A 89 11.05 -5.54 -18.75
C ASP A 89 10.96 -5.49 -20.29
N ASP A 90 9.75 -5.53 -20.85
CA ASP A 90 9.50 -5.42 -22.30
C ASP A 90 9.87 -4.02 -22.84
N ASP A 91 9.50 -2.94 -22.15
CA ASP A 91 9.89 -1.55 -22.49
C ASP A 91 11.41 -1.38 -22.55
N ASP A 92 12.13 -1.98 -21.60
CA ASP A 92 13.59 -1.93 -21.55
C ASP A 92 14.24 -2.73 -22.69
N VAL A 93 13.68 -3.89 -23.04
CA VAL A 93 14.11 -4.67 -24.21
C VAL A 93 13.87 -3.89 -25.50
N GLU A 94 12.73 -3.21 -25.63
CA GLU A 94 12.42 -2.37 -26.80
C GLU A 94 13.34 -1.14 -26.88
N LEU A 95 13.64 -0.50 -25.75
CA LEU A 95 14.58 0.62 -25.66
C LEU A 95 16.01 0.19 -26.01
N LYS A 96 16.44 -0.99 -25.55
CA LYS A 96 17.73 -1.59 -25.97
C LYS A 96 17.74 -1.85 -27.47
N ALA A 97 16.73 -2.52 -28.01
CA ALA A 97 16.64 -2.79 -29.44
C ALA A 97 16.66 -1.51 -30.32
N LYS A 98 16.03 -0.43 -29.86
CA LYS A 98 16.10 0.89 -30.54
C LYS A 98 17.50 1.51 -30.44
N LYS A 99 18.20 1.37 -29.32
CA LYS A 99 19.57 1.87 -29.11
C LYS A 99 20.64 1.04 -29.82
N ASP A 100 20.45 -0.26 -29.97
CA ASP A 100 21.38 -1.15 -30.67
C ASP A 100 21.46 -0.84 -32.18
N SER A 101 20.42 -0.17 -32.72
CA SER A 101 20.49 0.42 -34.07
C SER A 101 21.41 1.64 -34.17
N ALA A 102 21.86 2.18 -33.04
CA ALA A 102 22.71 3.36 -32.87
C ALA A 102 23.90 3.09 -31.92
N MET A 103 24.59 1.96 -32.06
CA MET A 103 25.97 1.69 -31.57
C MET A 103 26.38 2.34 -30.22
N GLU A 104 25.55 2.24 -29.17
CA GLU A 104 25.92 2.60 -27.80
C GLU A 104 25.40 1.53 -26.82
N GLU A 105 26.23 0.52 -26.56
CA GLU A 105 25.95 -0.53 -25.56
C GLU A 105 26.02 0.07 -24.14
N GLY A 106 24.84 0.41 -23.59
CA GLY A 106 24.67 0.76 -22.19
C GLY A 106 24.02 -0.38 -21.43
N ASP A 107 24.77 -1.02 -20.53
CA ASP A 107 24.26 -2.10 -19.69
C ASP A 107 23.34 -1.56 -18.57
N THR A 108 22.03 -1.64 -18.79
CA THR A 108 20.98 -1.08 -17.92
C THR A 108 20.67 -1.97 -16.71
N ASP A 109 21.64 -2.21 -15.84
CA ASP A 109 21.36 -2.83 -14.54
C ASP A 109 20.62 -1.81 -13.66
N GLY A 110 19.32 -1.99 -13.52
CA GLY A 110 18.54 -1.21 -12.58
C GLY A 110 18.38 -1.97 -11.28
N VAL A 111 18.74 -1.35 -10.16
CA VAL A 111 18.47 -1.93 -8.84
C VAL A 111 16.98 -1.82 -8.56
N LEU A 112 16.31 -2.96 -8.38
CA LEU A 112 14.90 -3.05 -8.02
C LEU A 112 14.76 -3.07 -6.50
N GLU A 113 14.03 -2.11 -5.95
CA GLU A 113 13.64 -2.10 -4.55
C GLU A 113 12.12 -2.34 -4.46
N VAL A 114 11.75 -3.44 -3.78
CA VAL A 114 10.36 -3.83 -3.57
C VAL A 114 10.02 -3.82 -2.08
N ASN A 115 8.97 -3.09 -1.72
CA ASN A 115 8.35 -3.23 -0.40
C ASN A 115 7.05 -4.02 -0.56
N LEU A 116 7.12 -5.31 -0.26
CA LEU A 116 6.02 -6.28 -0.41
C LEU A 116 5.54 -6.84 0.94
N GLU A 117 5.86 -6.18 2.06
CA GLU A 117 5.47 -6.68 3.38
C GLU A 117 3.94 -6.58 3.58
N SER A 118 3.29 -7.74 3.69
CA SER A 118 1.95 -7.87 4.23
C SER A 118 1.99 -7.65 5.74
N GLN A 119 1.91 -6.40 6.17
CA GLN A 119 1.78 -6.10 7.59
C GLN A 119 0.38 -6.52 8.05
N GLN A 120 0.31 -7.58 8.85
CA GLN A 120 -0.88 -7.90 9.65
C GLN A 120 -1.14 -6.70 10.58
N GLN A 121 -2.15 -5.89 10.30
CA GLN A 121 -2.28 -4.58 10.96
C GLN A 121 -3.36 -4.56 12.05
N ASP A 122 -2.95 -4.06 13.20
CA ASP A 122 -3.83 -3.43 14.18
C ASP A 122 -4.74 -2.42 13.46
N LYS A 123 -6.05 -2.49 13.70
CA LYS A 123 -7.13 -1.79 12.96
C LYS A 123 -7.06 -0.25 12.91
N ASN A 124 -5.99 0.35 13.41
CA ASN A 124 -5.88 1.80 13.58
C ASN A 124 -4.50 2.39 13.26
N ARG A 125 -3.59 1.64 12.61
CA ARG A 125 -2.27 2.16 12.21
C ARG A 125 -2.26 2.50 10.73
N LEU A 126 -1.63 3.63 10.38
CA LEU A 126 -1.39 4.01 8.98
C LEU A 126 -0.57 2.93 8.28
N ILE A 127 -0.90 2.70 7.01
CA ILE A 127 -0.39 1.60 6.19
C ILE A 127 0.76 2.09 5.32
N LYS A 128 1.90 1.39 5.30
CA LYS A 128 2.94 1.69 4.32
C LYS A 128 2.47 1.23 2.94
N PRO A 129 2.42 2.11 1.93
CA PRO A 129 2.07 1.71 0.58
C PRO A 129 3.10 0.71 0.03
N LYS A 130 2.64 -0.18 -0.84
CA LYS A 130 3.54 -1.04 -1.62
C LYS A 130 4.19 -0.19 -2.70
N TYR A 131 5.41 -0.52 -3.08
CA TYR A 131 6.09 0.15 -4.19
C TYR A 131 7.02 -0.80 -4.94
N LEU A 132 7.26 -0.47 -6.20
CA LEU A 132 8.24 -1.05 -7.09
C LEU A 132 9.08 0.09 -7.66
N ASN A 133 10.27 0.27 -7.10
CA ASN A 133 11.17 1.34 -7.50
C ASN A 133 12.36 0.77 -8.28
N ARG A 134 12.82 1.53 -9.28
CA ARG A 134 14.01 1.19 -10.05
C ARG A 134 14.91 2.39 -10.24
N VAL A 135 16.20 2.20 -9.95
CA VAL A 135 17.24 3.20 -10.23
C VAL A 135 17.86 2.87 -11.58
N HIS A 136 17.73 3.74 -12.57
CA HIS A 136 18.36 3.54 -13.88
C HIS A 136 19.83 3.99 -13.79
N THR A 137 20.75 3.08 -14.05
CA THR A 137 22.19 3.37 -14.08
C THR A 137 22.74 3.15 -15.47
N GLY A 138 23.80 3.86 -15.83
CA GLY A 138 24.49 3.67 -17.10
C GLY A 138 25.88 4.29 -17.14
N TYR A 139 26.52 4.18 -18.30
CA TYR A 139 27.89 4.65 -18.52
C TYR A 139 27.90 5.97 -19.27
N GLU A 140 28.84 6.86 -18.94
CA GLU A 140 29.04 8.10 -19.68
C GLU A 140 30.37 8.02 -20.43
N TRP A 141 30.33 7.84 -21.75
CA TRP A 141 31.54 7.92 -22.57
C TRP A 141 31.86 9.39 -22.86
N ASN A 142 32.37 10.13 -21.88
CA ASN A 142 32.90 11.47 -22.09
C ASN A 142 34.33 11.41 -22.68
N LYS A 143 34.91 12.57 -23.04
CA LYS A 143 36.26 12.62 -23.64
C LYS A 143 37.33 11.98 -22.75
N TYR A 144 37.21 12.14 -21.43
CA TYR A 144 38.13 11.56 -20.45
C TYR A 144 37.92 10.04 -20.32
N ASN A 145 36.68 9.59 -20.20
CA ASN A 145 36.37 8.17 -20.04
C ASN A 145 36.80 7.36 -21.26
N ARG A 146 36.67 7.93 -22.46
CA ARG A 146 37.17 7.33 -23.71
C ARG A 146 38.68 7.08 -23.75
N THR A 147 39.48 7.73 -22.90
CA THR A 147 40.94 7.54 -22.86
C THR A 147 41.40 6.62 -21.73
N HIS A 148 40.53 6.32 -20.76
CA HIS A 148 40.87 5.58 -19.55
C HIS A 148 40.11 4.27 -19.35
N TYR A 149 39.00 4.09 -20.06
CA TYR A 149 38.14 2.93 -19.97
C TYR A 149 37.91 2.34 -21.36
N ASP A 150 37.63 1.05 -21.40
CA ASP A 150 37.32 0.29 -22.60
C ASP A 150 36.09 -0.58 -22.35
N HIS A 151 35.66 -1.36 -23.35
CA HIS A 151 34.46 -2.20 -23.23
C HIS A 151 34.61 -3.31 -22.18
N GLU A 152 35.84 -3.78 -21.94
CA GLU A 152 36.14 -4.83 -20.97
C GLU A 152 36.27 -4.26 -19.54
N ASN A 153 36.65 -2.98 -19.42
CA ASN A 153 36.74 -2.23 -18.16
C ASN A 153 36.00 -0.89 -18.31
N PRO A 154 34.66 -0.91 -18.29
CA PRO A 154 33.86 0.28 -18.51
C PRO A 154 34.03 1.29 -17.36
N PRO A 155 33.71 2.59 -17.60
CA PRO A 155 33.74 3.60 -16.56
C PRO A 155 32.76 3.28 -15.43
N PRO A 156 32.91 3.89 -14.24
CA PRO A 156 31.94 3.75 -13.16
C PRO A 156 30.53 4.14 -13.62
N LYS A 157 29.52 3.30 -13.29
CA LYS A 157 28.12 3.59 -13.59
C LYS A 157 27.68 4.85 -12.82
N PHE A 158 26.87 5.69 -13.45
CA PHE A 158 26.21 6.82 -12.81
C PHE A 158 24.69 6.65 -12.88
N VAL A 159 23.96 7.29 -11.96
CA VAL A 159 22.49 7.29 -11.98
C VAL A 159 22.00 8.20 -13.10
N GLN A 160 21.28 7.61 -14.04
CA GLN A 160 20.67 8.29 -15.19
C GLN A 160 19.24 8.73 -14.93
N GLY A 161 18.53 8.07 -14.01
CA GLY A 161 17.13 8.37 -13.74
C GLY A 161 16.51 7.45 -12.70
N TYR A 162 15.25 7.70 -12.38
CA TYR A 162 14.47 6.93 -11.43
C TYR A 162 13.09 6.60 -12.02
N LYS A 163 12.61 5.39 -11.75
CA LYS A 163 11.24 4.97 -12.00
C LYS A 163 10.60 4.58 -10.66
N PHE A 164 9.58 5.32 -10.22
CA PHE A 164 8.80 5.03 -9.02
C PHE A 164 7.41 4.54 -9.43
N ASN A 165 7.04 3.34 -8.96
CA ASN A 165 5.67 2.84 -9.02
C ASN A 165 5.17 2.62 -7.59
N ILE A 166 4.27 3.48 -7.12
CA ILE A 166 3.77 3.45 -5.75
C ILE A 166 2.27 3.12 -5.77
N PHE A 167 1.88 2.12 -4.99
CA PHE A 167 0.54 1.54 -5.00
C PHE A 167 -0.28 2.01 -3.80
N TYR A 168 -1.42 2.62 -4.12
CA TYR A 168 -2.44 3.17 -3.22
C TYR A 168 -3.86 2.63 -3.57
N PRO A 169 -4.09 1.30 -3.61
CA PRO A 169 -5.40 0.73 -3.99
C PRO A 169 -6.56 1.14 -3.07
N ASP A 170 -6.27 1.34 -1.78
CA ASP A 170 -7.24 1.58 -0.70
C ASP A 170 -7.41 3.07 -0.38
N LEU A 171 -6.96 3.96 -1.27
CA LEU A 171 -7.09 5.40 -1.05
C LEU A 171 -8.58 5.79 -0.97
N VAL A 172 -8.95 6.56 0.05
CA VAL A 172 -10.35 7.00 0.25
C VAL A 172 -10.80 7.86 -0.94
N ASP A 173 -9.97 8.83 -1.32
CA ASP A 173 -10.23 9.74 -2.44
C ASP A 173 -9.40 9.33 -3.67
N LYS A 174 -9.88 8.33 -4.43
CA LYS A 174 -9.19 7.83 -5.64
C LYS A 174 -8.99 8.88 -6.74
N GLY A 175 -9.69 10.01 -6.69
CA GLY A 175 -9.52 11.13 -7.62
C GLY A 175 -8.42 12.13 -7.25
N LYS A 176 -7.91 12.09 -6.02
CA LYS A 176 -6.87 13.01 -5.54
C LYS A 176 -5.52 12.32 -5.63
N ALA A 177 -4.64 12.83 -6.49
CA ALA A 177 -3.29 12.33 -6.60
C ALA A 177 -2.46 12.61 -5.33
N PRO A 178 -1.59 11.68 -4.91
CA PRO A 178 -0.61 11.93 -3.85
C PRO A 178 0.27 13.13 -4.17
N LYS A 179 0.59 13.92 -3.16
CA LYS A 179 1.47 15.08 -3.29
C LYS A 179 2.93 14.63 -3.29
N CYS A 180 3.71 15.13 -4.25
CA CYS A 180 5.15 14.91 -4.33
C CYS A 180 5.89 16.19 -3.92
N SER A 181 6.91 16.06 -3.07
CA SER A 181 7.80 17.16 -2.68
C SER A 181 9.24 16.69 -2.63
N VAL A 182 10.18 17.57 -2.97
CA VAL A 182 11.62 17.28 -2.95
C VAL A 182 12.26 18.22 -1.94
N VAL A 183 13.05 17.65 -1.02
CA VAL A 183 13.78 18.38 0.02
C VAL A 183 15.26 18.09 -0.14
N GLU A 184 16.07 19.13 -0.28
CA GLU A 184 17.53 18.98 -0.36
C GLU A 184 18.11 18.67 1.02
N GLU A 185 19.04 17.70 1.10
CA GLU A 185 19.66 17.25 2.36
C GLU A 185 21.14 17.68 2.41
N ASP A 186 21.98 17.12 1.53
CA ASP A 186 23.44 17.27 1.60
C ASP A 186 24.07 17.85 0.32
N GLY A 187 23.27 18.47 -0.55
CA GLY A 187 23.72 19.01 -1.84
C GLY A 187 24.03 17.95 -2.92
N GLU A 188 24.50 16.76 -2.55
CA GLU A 188 24.71 15.61 -3.44
C GLU A 188 23.43 14.75 -3.60
N THR A 189 22.68 14.59 -2.51
CA THR A 189 21.41 13.85 -2.49
C THR A 189 20.28 14.69 -1.94
N CYS A 190 19.07 14.41 -2.41
CA CYS A 190 17.84 14.99 -1.92
C CYS A 190 16.82 13.88 -1.61
N ILE A 191 15.83 14.22 -0.79
CA ILE A 191 14.76 13.33 -0.37
C ILE A 191 13.49 13.68 -1.14
N ILE A 192 12.98 12.73 -1.92
CA ILE A 192 11.66 12.84 -2.55
C ILE A 192 10.62 12.21 -1.64
N ARG A 193 9.62 12.99 -1.20
CA ARG A 193 8.54 12.58 -0.30
C ARG A 193 7.22 12.53 -1.03
N PHE A 194 6.47 11.45 -0.79
CA PHE A 194 5.14 11.18 -1.31
C PHE A 194 4.12 11.16 -0.18
N GLU A 195 3.15 12.06 -0.26
CA GLU A 195 2.09 12.23 0.73
C GLU A 195 0.73 11.90 0.10
N ALA A 196 0.19 10.72 0.41
CA ALA A 196 -1.10 10.27 -0.11
C ALA A 196 -2.28 10.62 0.82
N GLY A 197 -2.03 10.68 2.13
CA GLY A 197 -3.06 10.79 3.16
C GLY A 197 -3.61 9.42 3.60
N ALA A 198 -4.56 9.44 4.54
CA ALA A 198 -5.14 8.21 5.10
C ALA A 198 -5.78 7.32 4.01
N PRO A 199 -5.62 5.98 4.08
CA PRO A 199 -5.04 5.19 5.18
C PRO A 199 -3.52 5.04 5.14
N TYR A 200 -2.83 5.67 4.18
CA TYR A 200 -1.40 5.44 3.97
C TYR A 200 -0.51 6.36 4.80
N GLU A 201 0.66 5.85 5.17
CA GLU A 201 1.77 6.61 5.71
C GLU A 201 2.55 7.26 4.57
N ASP A 202 3.10 8.45 4.82
CA ASP A 202 3.97 9.12 3.87
C ASP A 202 5.27 8.32 3.71
N ILE A 203 5.74 8.22 2.47
CA ILE A 203 7.00 7.55 2.16
C ILE A 203 7.98 8.54 1.54
N ALA A 204 9.26 8.28 1.70
CA ALA A 204 10.30 9.10 1.11
C ALA A 204 11.48 8.25 0.66
N PHE A 205 12.16 8.71 -0.40
CA PHE A 205 13.31 8.03 -0.98
C PHE A 205 14.46 9.02 -1.16
N ARG A 206 15.69 8.53 -0.99
CA ARG A 206 16.90 9.31 -1.29
C ARG A 206 17.22 9.18 -2.78
N ILE A 207 17.37 10.31 -3.45
CA ILE A 207 17.74 10.42 -4.86
C ILE A 207 18.92 11.38 -5.06
N VAL A 208 19.60 11.28 -6.19
CA VAL A 208 20.66 12.21 -6.58
C VAL A 208 20.07 13.61 -6.79
N ASN A 209 20.70 14.62 -6.21
CA ASN A 209 20.31 16.01 -6.35
C ASN A 209 20.80 16.58 -7.70
N LYS A 210 20.01 16.35 -8.76
CA LYS A 210 20.24 16.88 -10.11
C LYS A 210 18.92 17.33 -10.73
N GLU A 211 19.00 18.24 -11.69
CA GLU A 211 17.83 18.65 -12.47
C GLU A 211 17.21 17.47 -13.25
N TRP A 212 15.88 17.41 -13.26
CA TRP A 212 15.15 16.38 -13.97
C TRP A 212 14.83 16.83 -15.40
N GLU A 213 14.86 15.88 -16.33
CA GLU A 213 14.34 16.05 -17.67
C GLU A 213 12.81 15.90 -17.63
N THR A 214 12.10 17.01 -17.84
CA THR A 214 10.63 17.08 -17.76
C THR A 214 9.94 16.75 -19.09
N SER A 215 10.71 16.47 -20.14
CA SER A 215 10.17 16.15 -21.47
C SER A 215 9.58 14.74 -21.52
N GLN A 216 8.30 14.62 -21.86
CA GLN A 216 7.64 13.33 -22.08
C GLN A 216 8.32 12.49 -23.17
N LYS A 217 8.87 13.15 -24.20
CA LYS A 217 9.63 12.47 -25.27
C LYS A 217 10.91 11.80 -24.78
N LYS A 218 11.42 12.23 -23.63
CA LYS A 218 12.63 11.69 -22.99
C LYS A 218 12.31 10.81 -21.77
N GLY A 219 11.09 10.29 -21.70
CA GLY A 219 10.68 9.32 -20.69
C GLY A 219 10.09 9.92 -19.41
N TYR A 220 9.86 11.23 -19.34
CA TYR A 220 9.17 11.83 -18.19
C TYR A 220 7.70 11.36 -18.14
N LYS A 221 7.29 10.80 -17.00
CA LYS A 221 5.91 10.39 -16.74
C LYS A 221 5.55 10.73 -15.30
N CYS A 222 4.41 11.39 -15.10
CA CYS A 222 3.87 11.68 -13.78
C CYS A 222 2.35 11.51 -13.85
N THR A 223 1.86 10.32 -13.51
CA THR A 223 0.44 9.95 -13.67
C THR A 223 -0.06 9.21 -12.43
N PHE A 224 -1.28 9.48 -12.02
CA PHE A 224 -1.96 8.74 -10.95
C PHE A 224 -3.28 8.18 -11.50
N GLU A 225 -3.32 6.87 -11.74
CA GLU A 225 -4.47 6.19 -12.34
C GLU A 225 -4.67 4.84 -11.65
N GLY A 226 -5.92 4.47 -11.37
CA GLY A 226 -6.25 3.16 -10.78
C GLY A 226 -5.64 2.93 -9.39
N GLY A 227 -5.32 3.99 -8.64
CA GLY A 227 -4.62 3.87 -7.35
C GLY A 227 -3.12 3.63 -7.50
N ILE A 228 -2.54 3.83 -8.68
CA ILE A 228 -1.11 3.65 -8.93
C ILE A 228 -0.50 5.00 -9.30
N LEU A 229 0.47 5.45 -8.51
CA LEU A 229 1.29 6.61 -8.81
C LEU A 229 2.53 6.16 -9.58
N ARG A 230 2.67 6.66 -10.80
CA ARG A 230 3.85 6.46 -11.64
C ARG A 230 4.60 7.78 -11.76
N LEU A 231 5.84 7.81 -11.28
CA LEU A 231 6.75 8.94 -11.45
C LEU A 231 8.06 8.44 -12.06
N TYR A 232 8.25 8.71 -13.35
CA TYR A 232 9.46 8.37 -14.10
C TYR A 232 10.13 9.66 -14.55
N PHE A 233 11.44 9.76 -14.31
CA PHE A 233 12.23 10.87 -14.82
C PHE A 233 13.67 10.45 -15.02
N ASN A 234 14.30 11.05 -16.02
CA ASN A 234 15.73 10.98 -16.23
C ASN A 234 16.38 12.25 -15.67
N LEU A 235 17.61 12.14 -15.19
CA LEU A 235 18.42 13.28 -14.79
C LEU A 235 19.01 13.93 -16.03
N LYS A 236 19.07 15.27 -16.05
CA LYS A 236 19.72 15.98 -17.14
C LYS A 236 21.22 15.68 -17.15
N PRO A 237 21.84 15.53 -18.33
CA PRO A 237 23.29 15.46 -18.44
C PRO A 237 23.92 16.77 -17.95
N PHE A 238 25.15 16.71 -17.46
CA PHE A 238 25.86 17.92 -17.08
C PHE A 238 26.01 18.85 -18.30
N PRO A 239 25.72 20.15 -18.17
CA PRO A 239 26.04 21.09 -19.22
C PRO A 239 27.56 21.10 -19.42
N TYR A 240 28.01 20.78 -20.63
CA TYR A 240 29.43 20.86 -20.98
C TYR A 240 29.89 22.32 -20.86
N ARG A 241 30.70 22.62 -19.85
CA ARG A 241 31.42 23.91 -19.76
C ARG A 241 32.68 23.79 -20.62
N ARG A 242 32.75 24.61 -21.68
CA ARG A 242 33.96 24.82 -22.48
C ARG A 242 35.01 25.57 -21.67
#